data_AF-A0A7L4F120-F1
#
_entry.id   AF-A0A7L4F120-F1
#
_cell.length_a   1.000
_cell.length_b   1.000
_cell.length_c   1.000
_cell.angle_alpha   90.00
_cell.angle_beta   90.00
_cell.angle_gamma   90.00
#
_symmetry.space_group_name_H-M   'P 1'
#
loop_
_entity.id
_entity.type
_entity.pdbx_description
1 polymer ?
#
loop_
_entity_poly.entity_id
_entity_poly.type
_entity_poly.pdbx_seq_one_letter_code
_entity_poly.pdbx_strand_id
1 'polypeptide(L)'
;TLGTQTDYRDGEAQTDPYSPEYVVRSGSVPEILTLATLTWGRGLPAGQAEMEIIDRIREKRAWEAALPPMDSPSNVAERLKMLEAMERKEWAYREEEIEKLQKVQMEVFKKLLQKREENQKKLDAVRLKNQWQNHQKAKEEKIRKIQHDCALMLRKLIAKRKNWMGKLERRDIIKEYNDFSSQTYAPLSRIGFFPDSSSDYYAIKSFYLNTFEGLCELEKSVQHYTSQIKINVPKPKSGYIRKSGRLEAVLAQVHQALLEKKNKAKEPKKPPSVCEKVESPVPKPPTLILEKPSVEQEEIDLAVICLQKLLRGRALQNMTFEGKEKRLDLIQELRTTHALQEDGQLLLKAQKQMTLSLQRQQDSQMQQLSALERDLAVVEGRTLANMLDFLAKELVRLQEEQKIHALTMLAERQRRMREAEESGRRQLEESRREEEDALFRQAREGDCWDCRHSLGDASLTIDTYLEDIILSSMERTAEEQAREEIQKRAVEINDIAYEMESRRTRLQSEEIVAELVYNFLIPEAEKSFMRERGKVS
;
A
#
# COMPACT_ATOMS: atom_id res chain seq x y z
N THR A 1 -27.78 -36.64 -12.86
CA THR A 1 -27.97 -37.61 -11.77
C THR A 1 -27.79 -36.86 -10.46
N LEU A 2 -28.90 -36.57 -9.76
CA LEU A 2 -28.87 -35.94 -8.44
C LEU A 2 -28.37 -36.99 -7.44
N GLY A 3 -27.12 -36.86 -7.01
CA GLY A 3 -26.57 -37.67 -5.92
C GLY A 3 -27.11 -37.13 -4.60
N THR A 4 -27.91 -37.94 -3.90
CA THR A 4 -28.30 -37.70 -2.51
C THR A 4 -27.03 -37.74 -1.64
N GLN A 5 -26.61 -36.58 -1.18
CA GLN A 5 -25.54 -36.44 -0.19
C GLN A 5 -26.14 -36.74 1.19
N THR A 6 -25.54 -37.66 1.94
CA THR A 6 -25.96 -37.98 3.30
C THR A 6 -25.80 -36.77 4.22
N ASP A 7 -26.75 -36.56 5.13
CA ASP A 7 -26.74 -35.43 6.10
C ASP A 7 -25.51 -35.41 7.00
N TYR A 8 -24.83 -36.56 7.14
CA TYR A 8 -23.57 -36.72 7.84
C TYR A 8 -22.44 -37.01 6.86
N ARG A 9 -21.30 -36.34 7.04
CA ARG A 9 -20.05 -36.72 6.36
C ARG A 9 -19.59 -38.06 6.93
N ASP A 10 -19.11 -38.98 6.09
CA ASP A 10 -18.57 -40.29 6.53
C ASP A 10 -17.54 -40.20 7.68
N GLY A 11 -16.79 -39.09 7.76
CA GLY A 11 -15.83 -38.85 8.83
C GLY A 11 -16.44 -38.53 10.20
N GLU A 12 -17.70 -38.07 10.27
CA GLU A 12 -18.41 -37.80 11.52
C GLU A 12 -19.09 -39.06 12.09
N ALA A 13 -19.28 -40.09 11.26
CA ALA A 13 -19.74 -41.41 11.68
C ALA A 13 -18.59 -42.31 12.20
N GLN A 14 -17.33 -41.87 12.07
CA GLN A 14 -16.17 -42.58 12.62
C GLN A 14 -16.04 -42.32 14.12
N THR A 15 -16.62 -43.20 14.93
CA THR A 15 -16.37 -43.26 16.37
C THR A 15 -15.07 -44.01 16.67
N ASP A 16 -14.50 -43.76 17.86
CA ASP A 16 -13.41 -44.58 18.36
C ASP A 16 -13.85 -46.07 18.42
N PRO A 17 -12.94 -47.02 18.15
CA PRO A 17 -13.26 -48.44 18.22
C PRO A 17 -13.81 -48.79 19.61
N TYR A 18 -14.98 -49.42 19.66
CA TYR A 18 -15.60 -49.84 20.92
C TYR A 18 -14.70 -50.84 21.66
N SER A 19 -14.36 -50.53 22.92
CA SER A 19 -13.62 -51.42 23.82
C SER A 19 -14.61 -52.12 24.79
N PRO A 20 -14.79 -53.44 24.70
CA PRO A 20 -15.71 -54.15 25.58
C PRO A 20 -15.21 -54.25 27.03
N GLU A 21 -16.14 -54.38 27.96
CA GLU A 21 -15.84 -54.68 29.38
C GLU A 21 -15.26 -56.09 29.52
N TYR A 22 -14.29 -56.26 30.44
CA TYR A 22 -13.57 -57.52 30.63
C TYR A 22 -13.65 -57.99 32.09
N VAL A 23 -13.66 -59.31 32.28
CA VAL A 23 -13.62 -59.96 33.60
C VAL A 23 -12.30 -60.68 33.78
N VAL A 24 -11.55 -60.34 34.83
CA VAL A 24 -10.23 -60.92 35.11
C VAL A 24 -10.37 -62.04 36.15
N ARG A 25 -9.75 -63.21 35.90
CA ARG A 25 -9.65 -64.28 36.91
C ARG A 25 -8.73 -63.84 38.06
N SER A 26 -9.17 -64.08 39.29
CA SER A 26 -8.42 -63.78 40.51
C SER A 26 -7.03 -64.42 40.47
N GLY A 27 -5.99 -63.59 40.43
CA GLY A 27 -4.57 -64.01 40.46
C GLY A 27 -3.80 -63.91 39.13
N SER A 28 -4.45 -63.61 38.00
CA SER A 28 -3.75 -63.41 36.71
C SER A 28 -4.06 -62.04 36.11
N VAL A 29 -3.04 -61.19 35.89
CA VAL A 29 -3.20 -59.89 35.23
C VAL A 29 -2.70 -59.98 33.77
N PRO A 30 -3.58 -60.07 32.76
CA PRO A 30 -3.16 -60.19 31.36
C PRO A 30 -2.35 -58.98 30.87
N GLU A 31 -1.36 -59.21 30.00
CA GLU A 31 -0.47 -58.17 29.44
C GLU A 31 -1.23 -57.07 28.69
N ILE A 32 -2.32 -57.44 28.04
CA ILE A 32 -3.15 -56.53 27.25
C ILE A 32 -3.73 -55.41 28.13
N LEU A 33 -4.02 -55.68 29.41
CA LEU A 33 -4.59 -54.69 30.31
C LEU A 33 -3.59 -53.61 30.75
N THR A 34 -2.28 -53.88 30.70
CA THR A 34 -1.27 -52.83 30.93
C THR A 34 -1.13 -51.87 29.77
N LEU A 35 -1.69 -52.21 28.60
CA LEU A 35 -1.71 -51.37 27.41
C LEU A 35 -3.03 -50.62 27.23
N ALA A 36 -3.94 -50.71 28.21
CA ALA A 36 -5.23 -50.03 28.18
C ALA A 36 -5.12 -48.49 28.09
N THR A 37 -3.94 -47.93 28.36
CA THR A 37 -3.65 -46.49 28.19
C THR A 37 -3.43 -46.09 26.73
N LEU A 38 -3.14 -47.04 25.83
CA LEU A 38 -2.99 -46.80 24.40
C LEU A 38 -4.37 -46.92 23.74
N THR A 39 -4.88 -45.80 23.21
CA THR A 39 -6.16 -45.77 22.48
C THR A 39 -5.94 -45.34 21.03
N TRP A 40 -6.94 -45.54 20.18
CA TRP A 40 -6.90 -45.07 18.79
C TRP A 40 -6.64 -43.56 18.75
N GLY A 41 -5.65 -43.13 17.94
CA GLY A 41 -5.20 -41.73 17.90
C GLY A 41 -4.34 -41.27 19.10
N ARG A 42 -4.23 -42.08 20.16
CA ARG A 42 -3.31 -41.88 21.30
C ARG A 42 -2.43 -43.12 21.48
N GLY A 43 -1.61 -43.35 20.46
CA GLY A 43 -0.59 -44.40 20.45
C GLY A 43 -0.96 -45.68 19.70
N LEU A 44 -2.17 -45.74 19.11
CA LEU A 44 -2.54 -46.73 18.10
C LEU A 44 -2.87 -46.04 16.77
N PRO A 45 -2.40 -46.56 15.61
CA PRO A 45 -1.58 -47.76 15.44
C PRO A 45 -0.17 -47.60 16.05
N ALA A 46 0.32 -48.66 16.69
CA ALA A 46 1.57 -48.64 17.44
C ALA A 46 2.75 -48.37 16.48
N GLY A 47 3.47 -47.30 16.77
CA GLY A 47 4.78 -46.96 16.22
C GLY A 47 5.91 -47.51 17.09
N GLN A 48 7.13 -47.06 16.78
CA GLN A 48 8.35 -47.56 17.42
C GLN A 48 8.39 -47.23 18.92
N ALA A 49 7.94 -46.04 19.32
CA ALA A 49 7.93 -45.61 20.72
C ALA A 49 6.96 -46.46 21.57
N GLU A 50 5.76 -46.78 21.06
CA GLU A 50 4.84 -47.65 21.81
C GLU A 50 5.36 -49.09 21.90
N MET A 51 6.02 -49.61 20.85
CA MET A 51 6.68 -50.92 20.90
C MET A 51 7.81 -50.96 21.93
N GLU A 52 8.65 -49.92 22.00
CA GLU A 52 9.71 -49.80 23.02
C GLU A 52 9.14 -49.78 24.44
N ILE A 53 7.99 -49.13 24.66
CA ILE A 53 7.29 -49.15 25.96
C ILE A 53 6.77 -50.55 26.29
N ILE A 54 6.18 -51.25 25.32
CA ILE A 54 5.68 -52.62 25.49
C ILE A 54 6.81 -53.58 25.86
N ASP A 55 7.94 -53.50 25.14
CA ASP A 55 9.10 -54.33 25.38
C ASP A 55 9.70 -54.06 26.76
N ARG A 56 9.76 -52.79 27.20
CA ARG A 56 10.16 -52.46 28.58
C ARG A 56 9.23 -53.00 29.64
N ILE A 57 7.91 -52.97 29.43
CA ILE A 57 6.94 -53.54 30.37
C ILE A 57 7.16 -55.05 30.50
N ARG A 58 7.46 -55.74 29.40
CA ARG A 58 7.78 -57.18 29.39
C ARG A 58 9.10 -57.49 30.07
N GLU A 59 10.15 -56.73 29.77
CA GLU A 59 11.45 -56.85 30.44
C GLU A 59 11.33 -56.64 31.95
N LYS A 60 10.53 -55.64 32.36
CA LYS A 60 10.25 -55.38 33.78
C LYS A 60 9.52 -56.54 34.45
N ARG A 61 8.48 -57.09 33.82
CA ARG A 61 7.77 -58.27 34.35
C ARG A 61 8.67 -59.51 34.44
N ALA A 62 9.48 -59.77 33.41
CA ALA A 62 10.44 -60.88 33.40
C ALA A 62 11.48 -60.72 34.51
N TRP A 63 11.94 -59.49 34.75
CA TRP A 63 12.83 -59.16 35.86
C TRP A 63 12.15 -59.31 37.23
N GLU A 64 10.90 -58.84 37.39
CA GLU A 64 10.12 -59.00 38.64
C GLU A 64 9.92 -60.48 38.99
N ALA A 65 9.70 -61.33 37.99
CA ALA A 65 9.60 -62.78 38.14
C ALA A 65 10.95 -63.44 38.52
N ALA A 66 12.07 -62.84 38.13
CA ALA A 66 13.42 -63.31 38.45
C ALA A 66 13.91 -62.89 39.85
N LEU A 67 13.13 -62.12 40.60
CA LEU A 67 13.53 -61.65 41.94
C LEU A 67 13.54 -62.79 42.97
N PRO A 68 14.55 -62.84 43.86
CA PRO A 68 14.64 -63.88 44.88
C PRO A 68 13.49 -63.79 45.92
N PRO A 69 13.05 -64.93 46.48
CA PRO A 69 12.01 -64.99 47.51
C PRO A 69 12.48 -64.43 48.87
N MET A 70 11.53 -64.00 49.70
CA MET A 70 11.76 -63.22 50.92
C MET A 70 12.14 -64.04 52.16
N ASP A 71 12.64 -65.26 51.99
CA ASP A 71 12.76 -66.25 53.08
C ASP A 71 14.00 -66.05 53.98
N SER A 72 15.05 -65.36 53.50
CA SER A 72 16.35 -65.20 54.19
C SER A 72 16.87 -63.76 54.12
N PRO A 73 17.55 -63.22 55.17
CA PRO A 73 18.09 -61.85 55.17
C PRO A 73 19.09 -61.59 54.04
N SER A 74 19.81 -62.61 53.56
CA SER A 74 20.71 -62.50 52.41
C SER A 74 19.92 -62.27 51.10
N ASN A 75 18.84 -63.03 50.90
CA ASN A 75 17.98 -62.89 49.72
C ASN A 75 17.28 -61.53 49.69
N VAL A 76 16.88 -61.02 50.86
CA VAL A 76 16.29 -59.67 50.99
C VAL A 76 17.32 -58.59 50.60
N ALA A 77 18.57 -58.72 51.03
CA ALA A 77 19.64 -57.78 50.67
C ALA A 77 19.96 -57.81 49.17
N GLU A 78 19.95 -58.99 48.54
CA GLU A 78 20.12 -59.14 47.09
C GLU A 78 18.95 -58.54 46.31
N ARG A 79 17.71 -58.77 46.78
CA ARG A 79 16.49 -58.18 46.19
C ARG A 79 16.54 -56.65 46.22
N LEU A 80 16.94 -56.05 47.34
CA LEU A 80 17.09 -54.58 47.47
C LEU A 80 18.12 -54.03 46.48
N LYS A 81 19.29 -54.68 46.35
CA LYS A 81 20.32 -54.27 45.38
C LYS A 81 19.81 -54.36 43.94
N MET A 82 19.03 -55.39 43.61
CA MET A 82 18.41 -55.52 42.29
C MET A 82 17.37 -54.43 42.04
N LEU A 83 16.54 -54.11 43.03
CA LEU A 83 15.54 -53.04 42.97
C LEU A 83 16.20 -51.68 42.71
N GLU A 84 17.20 -51.29 43.52
CA GLU A 84 17.92 -50.03 43.35
C GLU A 84 18.63 -49.94 41.99
N ALA A 85 19.19 -51.05 41.50
CA ALA A 85 19.85 -51.09 40.20
C ALA A 85 18.86 -50.91 39.05
N MET A 86 17.66 -51.48 39.15
CA MET A 86 16.61 -51.29 38.16
C MET A 86 16.01 -49.89 38.21
N GLU A 87 15.78 -49.34 39.40
CA GLU A 87 15.34 -47.95 39.55
C GLU A 87 16.34 -47.00 38.87
N ARG A 88 17.64 -47.16 39.12
CA ARG A 88 18.67 -46.34 38.46
C ARG A 88 18.63 -46.43 36.93
N LYS A 89 18.37 -47.61 36.37
CA LYS A 89 18.19 -47.79 34.91
C LYS A 89 16.91 -47.10 34.41
N GLU A 90 15.80 -47.20 35.15
CA GLU A 90 14.56 -46.50 34.81
C GLU A 90 14.71 -44.98 34.86
N TRP A 91 15.43 -44.45 35.86
CA TRP A 91 15.76 -43.04 35.98
C TRP A 91 16.64 -42.55 34.83
N ALA A 92 17.71 -43.27 34.49
CA ALA A 92 18.60 -42.92 33.37
C ALA A 92 17.83 -42.83 32.05
N TYR A 93 16.95 -43.81 31.78
CA TYR A 93 16.11 -43.79 30.58
C TYR A 93 15.16 -42.58 30.54
N ARG A 94 14.50 -42.25 31.66
CA ARG A 94 13.64 -41.04 31.73
C ARG A 94 14.44 -39.78 31.49
N GLU A 95 15.66 -39.71 32.02
CA GLU A 95 16.56 -38.58 31.84
C GLU A 95 16.97 -38.42 30.36
N GLU A 96 17.25 -39.52 29.66
CA GLU A 96 17.51 -39.51 28.21
C GLU A 96 16.30 -39.03 27.39
N GLU A 97 15.08 -39.45 27.73
CA GLU A 97 13.86 -38.96 27.08
C GLU A 97 13.65 -37.46 27.30
N ILE A 98 13.85 -36.99 28.52
CA ILE A 98 13.80 -35.56 28.86
C ILE A 98 14.85 -34.80 28.06
N GLU A 99 16.07 -35.32 27.95
CA GLU A 99 17.15 -34.69 27.20
C GLU A 99 16.82 -34.61 25.70
N LYS A 100 16.23 -35.66 25.11
CA LYS A 100 15.76 -35.65 23.71
C LYS A 100 14.69 -34.57 23.50
N LEU A 101 13.70 -34.47 24.39
CA LEU A 101 12.67 -33.44 24.33
C LEU A 101 13.27 -32.03 24.46
N GLN A 102 14.19 -31.83 25.40
CA GLN A 102 14.89 -30.56 25.58
C GLN A 102 15.73 -30.19 24.36
N LYS A 103 16.41 -31.16 23.71
CA LYS A 103 17.15 -30.94 22.45
C LYS A 103 16.21 -30.43 21.35
N VAL A 104 15.05 -31.07 21.17
CA VAL A 104 14.04 -30.64 20.18
C VAL A 104 13.52 -29.22 20.50
N GLN A 105 13.20 -28.95 21.76
CA GLN A 105 12.77 -27.61 22.19
C GLN A 105 13.87 -26.55 21.91
N MET A 106 15.12 -26.87 22.22
CA MET A 106 16.26 -25.98 21.97
C MET A 106 16.48 -25.69 20.49
N GLU A 107 16.27 -26.67 19.62
CA GLU A 107 16.32 -26.45 18.16
C GLU A 107 15.22 -25.50 17.69
N VAL A 108 14.00 -25.66 18.21
CA VAL A 108 12.89 -24.73 17.93
C VAL A 108 13.23 -23.32 18.42
N PHE A 109 13.77 -23.18 19.64
CA PHE A 109 14.20 -21.89 20.17
C PHE A 109 15.29 -21.24 19.31
N LYS A 110 16.30 -22.00 18.86
CA LYS A 110 17.33 -21.50 17.96
C LYS A 110 16.73 -20.96 16.66
N LYS A 111 15.78 -21.68 16.05
CA LYS A 111 15.07 -21.24 14.84
C LYS A 111 14.28 -19.95 15.09
N LEU A 112 13.62 -19.81 16.24
CA LEU A 112 12.89 -18.60 16.61
C LEU A 112 13.83 -17.40 16.82
N LEU A 113 14.98 -17.61 17.45
CA LEU A 113 15.99 -16.56 17.62
C LEU A 113 16.55 -16.10 16.28
N GLN A 114 16.87 -17.02 15.37
CA GLN A 114 17.30 -16.68 14.02
C GLN A 114 16.27 -15.82 13.28
N LYS A 115 14.99 -16.23 13.31
CA LYS A 115 13.90 -15.44 12.72
C LYS A 115 13.80 -14.04 13.32
N ARG A 116 13.96 -13.92 14.64
CA ARG A 116 13.95 -12.62 15.33
C ARG A 116 15.11 -11.73 14.86
N GLU A 117 16.31 -12.27 14.79
CA GLU A 117 17.50 -11.53 14.33
C GLU A 117 17.37 -11.11 12.86
N GLU A 118 16.89 -11.98 11.98
CA GLU A 118 16.65 -11.65 10.58
C GLU A 118 15.65 -10.50 10.44
N ASN A 119 14.58 -10.51 11.23
CA ASN A 119 13.60 -9.43 11.25
C ASN A 119 14.22 -8.12 11.74
N GLN A 120 15.06 -8.15 12.78
CA GLN A 120 15.80 -6.97 13.23
C GLN A 120 16.75 -6.44 12.16
N LYS A 121 17.54 -7.31 11.52
CA LYS A 121 18.45 -6.95 10.42
C LYS A 121 17.70 -6.31 9.25
N LYS A 122 16.51 -6.80 8.90
CA LYS A 122 15.66 -6.18 7.87
C LYS A 122 15.23 -4.76 8.27
N LEU A 123 14.79 -4.56 9.51
CA LEU A 123 14.41 -3.24 10.00
C LEU A 123 15.62 -2.28 10.02
N ASP A 124 16.78 -2.75 10.44
CA ASP A 124 18.02 -1.97 10.44
C ASP A 124 18.45 -1.58 9.03
N ALA A 125 18.36 -2.50 8.06
CA ALA A 125 18.65 -2.21 6.67
C ALA A 125 17.74 -1.12 6.10
N VAL A 126 16.44 -1.13 6.45
CA VAL A 126 15.50 -0.07 6.05
C VAL A 126 15.86 1.26 6.69
N ARG A 127 16.18 1.27 8.00
CA ARG A 127 16.62 2.49 8.70
C ARG A 127 17.86 3.09 8.06
N LEU A 128 18.85 2.25 7.76
CA LEU A 128 20.11 2.66 7.15
C LEU A 128 19.90 3.18 5.72
N LYS A 129 19.03 2.52 4.94
CA LYS A 129 18.64 2.99 3.60
C LYS A 129 17.97 4.36 3.65
N ASN A 130 17.08 4.60 4.60
CA ASN A 130 16.41 5.89 4.77
C ASN A 130 17.40 7.00 5.15
N GLN A 131 18.31 6.73 6.09
CA GLN A 131 19.39 7.67 6.43
C GLN A 131 20.27 7.98 5.22
N TRP A 132 20.68 6.95 4.48
CA TRP A 132 21.48 7.11 3.27
C TRP A 132 20.77 7.97 2.22
N GLN A 133 19.48 7.71 1.96
CA GLN A 133 18.68 8.53 1.02
C GLN A 133 18.59 9.99 1.46
N ASN A 134 18.41 10.25 2.76
CA ASN A 134 18.36 11.62 3.27
C ASN A 134 19.70 12.34 3.09
N HIS A 135 20.81 11.67 3.40
CA HIS A 135 22.16 12.20 3.15
C HIS A 135 22.43 12.45 1.67
N GLN A 136 21.96 11.54 0.80
CA GLN A 136 22.09 11.67 -0.64
C GLN A 136 21.32 12.88 -1.17
N LYS A 137 20.06 13.08 -0.73
CA LYS A 137 19.26 14.27 -1.08
C LYS A 137 19.95 15.57 -0.62
N ALA A 138 20.41 15.61 0.63
CA ALA A 138 21.11 16.78 1.16
C ALA A 138 22.41 17.08 0.39
N LYS A 139 23.12 16.05 -0.07
CA LYS A 139 24.30 16.19 -0.95
C LYS A 139 23.89 16.76 -2.32
N GLU A 140 22.84 16.23 -2.93
CA GLU A 140 22.34 16.71 -4.22
C GLU A 140 21.89 18.17 -4.17
N GLU A 141 21.20 18.58 -3.10
CA GLU A 141 20.83 19.98 -2.88
C GLU A 141 22.05 20.91 -2.79
N LYS A 142 23.11 20.48 -2.08
CA LYS A 142 24.38 21.23 -2.02
C LYS A 142 25.02 21.32 -3.42
N ILE A 143 25.01 20.24 -4.18
CA ILE A 143 25.53 20.24 -5.56
C ILE A 143 24.72 21.19 -6.44
N ARG A 144 23.39 21.20 -6.34
CA ARG A 144 22.52 22.14 -7.08
C ARG A 144 22.84 23.59 -6.74
N LYS A 145 23.07 23.91 -5.45
CA LYS A 145 23.49 25.25 -5.02
C LYS A 145 24.83 25.64 -5.67
N ILE A 146 25.83 24.76 -5.62
CA ILE A 146 27.14 25.01 -6.24
C ILE A 146 27.01 25.21 -7.75
N GLN A 147 26.20 24.40 -8.43
CA GLN A 147 25.96 24.54 -9.87
C GLN A 147 25.27 25.87 -10.21
N HIS A 148 24.27 26.26 -9.40
CA HIS A 148 23.60 27.55 -9.56
C HIS A 148 24.57 28.72 -9.37
N ASP A 149 25.38 28.69 -8.32
CA ASP A 149 26.39 29.70 -8.03
C ASP A 149 27.44 29.78 -9.15
N CYS A 150 27.89 28.63 -9.66
CA CYS A 150 28.78 28.57 -10.81
C CYS A 150 28.14 29.23 -12.04
N ALA A 151 26.89 28.91 -12.37
CA ALA A 151 26.18 29.51 -13.48
C ALA A 151 25.95 31.02 -13.30
N LEU A 152 25.69 31.50 -12.07
CA LEU A 152 25.60 32.92 -11.75
C LEU A 152 26.95 33.61 -11.93
N MET A 153 28.03 33.01 -11.43
CA MET A 153 29.38 33.56 -11.53
C MET A 153 29.86 33.61 -12.98
N LEU A 154 29.61 32.57 -13.77
CA LEU A 154 29.87 32.56 -15.21
C LEU A 154 29.11 33.68 -15.93
N ARG A 155 27.82 33.87 -15.64
CA ARG A 155 27.03 34.98 -16.20
C ARG A 155 27.61 36.34 -15.83
N LYS A 156 28.01 36.56 -14.57
CA LYS A 156 28.68 37.79 -14.12
C LYS A 156 30.01 38.01 -14.83
N LEU A 157 30.81 36.96 -15.03
CA LEU A 157 32.09 37.04 -15.74
C LEU A 157 31.90 37.38 -17.22
N ILE A 158 30.91 36.78 -17.89
CA ILE A 158 30.57 37.11 -19.28
C ILE A 158 30.15 38.58 -19.40
N ALA A 159 29.30 39.08 -18.49
CA ALA A 159 28.89 40.48 -18.47
C ALA A 159 30.08 41.43 -18.24
N LYS A 160 30.98 41.11 -17.29
CA LYS A 160 32.21 41.88 -17.06
C LYS A 160 33.14 41.87 -18.27
N ARG A 161 33.25 40.73 -18.97
CA ARG A 161 34.07 40.62 -20.19
C ARG A 161 33.55 41.52 -21.32
N LYS A 162 32.23 41.66 -21.47
CA LYS A 162 31.64 42.61 -22.43
C LYS A 162 32.11 44.05 -22.15
N ASN A 163 32.19 44.42 -20.87
CA ASN A 163 32.66 45.73 -20.41
C ASN A 163 34.10 45.68 -19.83
N TRP A 164 35.03 44.94 -20.45
CA TRP A 164 36.37 44.72 -19.88
C TRP A 164 37.19 46.00 -19.70
N MET A 165 36.90 47.05 -20.49
CA MET A 165 37.54 48.36 -20.42
C MET A 165 36.96 49.28 -19.35
N GLY A 166 35.83 48.92 -18.71
CA GLY A 166 35.16 49.75 -17.70
C GLY A 166 34.64 51.11 -18.21
N LYS A 167 34.67 51.35 -19.52
CA LYS A 167 34.18 52.60 -20.12
C LYS A 167 32.66 52.60 -20.10
N LEU A 168 32.07 53.68 -19.58
CA LEU A 168 30.64 53.93 -19.71
C LEU A 168 30.33 54.22 -21.19
N GLU A 169 29.63 53.30 -21.85
CA GLU A 169 29.15 53.52 -23.21
C GLU A 169 28.08 54.61 -23.20
N ARG A 170 28.16 55.53 -24.16
CA ARG A 170 27.11 56.55 -24.35
C ARG A 170 25.83 55.85 -24.82
N ARG A 171 24.69 56.29 -24.27
CA ARG A 171 23.37 55.74 -24.59
C ARG A 171 23.05 55.84 -26.09
N ASP A 172 22.89 54.70 -26.75
CA ASP A 172 22.50 54.59 -28.16
C ASP A 172 20.97 54.55 -28.28
N ILE A 173 20.35 55.72 -28.41
CA ILE A 173 18.88 55.87 -28.45
C ILE A 173 18.25 55.00 -29.54
N ILE A 174 18.83 54.99 -30.75
CA ILE A 174 18.30 54.23 -31.89
C ILE A 174 18.26 52.72 -31.59
N LYS A 175 19.30 52.18 -30.94
CA LYS A 175 19.35 50.75 -30.59
C LYS A 175 18.33 50.40 -29.51
N GLU A 176 18.17 51.25 -28.51
CA GLU A 176 17.18 51.02 -27.46
C GLU A 176 15.75 51.05 -27.98
N TYR A 177 15.41 51.93 -28.93
CA TYR A 177 14.09 51.94 -29.54
C TYR A 177 13.87 50.78 -30.51
N ASN A 178 14.94 50.16 -31.03
CA ASN A 178 14.83 48.93 -31.83
C ASN A 178 14.67 47.68 -30.94
N ASP A 179 15.18 47.71 -29.71
CA ASP A 179 15.08 46.61 -28.76
C ASP A 179 13.86 46.77 -27.83
N PHE A 180 12.80 45.99 -28.04
CA PHE A 180 11.60 46.03 -27.18
C PHE A 180 11.85 45.59 -25.73
N SER A 181 12.97 44.93 -25.45
CA SER A 181 13.41 44.57 -24.10
C SER A 181 14.23 45.67 -23.41
N SER A 182 14.45 46.79 -24.09
CA SER A 182 15.20 47.92 -23.55
C SER A 182 14.44 48.63 -22.43
N GLN A 183 15.16 49.46 -21.68
CA GLN A 183 14.59 50.25 -20.58
C GLN A 183 13.52 51.26 -21.04
N THR A 184 13.50 51.61 -22.33
CA THR A 184 12.53 52.57 -22.90
C THR A 184 11.12 51.98 -22.93
N TYR A 185 11.00 50.68 -23.23
CA TYR A 185 9.71 49.99 -23.29
C TYR A 185 9.43 49.17 -22.03
N ALA A 186 10.46 48.55 -21.45
CA ALA A 186 10.36 47.71 -20.25
C ALA A 186 11.32 48.20 -19.16
N PRO A 187 11.00 49.32 -18.49
CA PRO A 187 11.85 49.86 -17.44
C PRO A 187 11.93 48.90 -16.24
N LEU A 188 13.14 48.70 -15.72
CA LEU A 188 13.35 47.92 -14.51
C LEU A 188 12.88 48.73 -13.29
N SER A 189 12.15 48.10 -12.37
CA SER A 189 11.59 48.76 -11.16
C SER A 189 12.64 49.48 -10.30
N ARG A 190 13.88 48.96 -10.24
CA ARG A 190 15.00 49.59 -9.52
C ARG A 190 15.41 50.98 -10.06
N ILE A 191 14.99 51.34 -11.28
CA ILE A 191 15.25 52.65 -11.90
C ILE A 191 14.24 53.69 -11.37
N GLY A 192 13.10 53.24 -10.80
CA GLY A 192 12.06 54.11 -10.27
C GLY A 192 11.18 54.78 -11.35
N PHE A 193 11.32 54.38 -12.61
CA PHE A 193 10.49 54.88 -13.71
C PHE A 193 9.32 53.92 -13.96
N PHE A 194 8.10 54.40 -13.66
CA PHE A 194 6.86 53.67 -13.87
C PHE A 194 6.00 54.45 -14.88
N PRO A 195 5.87 53.98 -16.13
CA PRO A 195 5.21 54.74 -17.19
C PRO A 195 3.73 55.03 -16.88
N ASP A 196 3.08 54.14 -16.13
CA ASP A 196 1.66 54.26 -15.76
C ASP A 196 1.41 55.17 -14.55
N SER A 197 2.45 55.61 -13.83
CA SER A 197 2.25 56.41 -12.60
C SER A 197 1.67 57.82 -12.88
N SER A 198 1.76 58.31 -14.10
CA SER A 198 1.25 59.63 -14.50
C SER A 198 0.05 59.56 -15.46
N SER A 199 -0.52 58.38 -15.72
CA SER A 199 -1.68 58.26 -16.63
C SER A 199 -2.86 59.13 -16.19
N ASP A 200 -3.04 59.28 -14.88
CA ASP A 200 -4.13 60.06 -14.29
C ASP A 200 -3.94 61.58 -14.47
N TYR A 201 -2.69 62.06 -14.60
CA TYR A 201 -2.40 63.49 -14.83
C TYR A 201 -2.74 63.93 -16.26
N TYR A 202 -2.70 63.02 -17.23
CA TYR A 202 -2.98 63.32 -18.64
C TYR A 202 -4.42 62.99 -19.06
N ALA A 203 -5.24 62.45 -18.15
CA ALA A 203 -6.67 62.30 -18.37
C ALA A 203 -7.34 63.68 -18.32
N ILE A 204 -7.44 64.34 -19.47
CA ILE A 204 -8.11 65.65 -19.60
C ILE A 204 -9.62 65.46 -19.36
N LYS A 205 -10.04 65.55 -18.09
CA LYS A 205 -11.45 65.62 -17.69
C LYS A 205 -11.87 67.09 -17.70
N SER A 206 -12.03 67.66 -18.89
CA SER A 206 -12.53 69.02 -19.03
C SER A 206 -14.05 69.01 -19.09
N PHE A 207 -14.70 69.71 -18.15
CA PHE A 207 -16.15 69.92 -18.17
C PHE A 207 -16.61 70.58 -19.49
N TYR A 208 -15.74 71.37 -20.10
CA TYR A 208 -16.03 72.09 -21.33
C TYR A 208 -16.10 71.21 -22.58
N LEU A 209 -15.56 69.98 -22.55
CA LEU A 209 -15.57 69.07 -23.70
C LEU A 209 -16.82 68.18 -23.76
N ASN A 210 -17.55 68.05 -22.64
CA ASN A 210 -18.69 67.14 -22.54
C ASN A 210 -20.04 67.81 -22.84
N THR A 211 -20.10 69.14 -22.82
CA THR A 211 -21.31 69.94 -23.06
C THR A 211 -21.10 70.91 -24.23
N PHE A 212 -22.14 71.08 -25.04
CA PHE A 212 -22.13 72.02 -26.17
C PHE A 212 -21.87 73.46 -25.74
N GLU A 213 -22.47 73.91 -24.63
CA GLU A 213 -22.22 75.23 -24.05
C GLU A 213 -20.75 75.42 -23.68
N GLY A 214 -20.11 74.38 -23.13
CA GLY A 214 -18.70 74.39 -22.79
C GLY A 214 -17.77 74.48 -24.00
N LEU A 215 -18.14 73.87 -25.13
CA LEU A 215 -17.40 74.01 -26.39
C LEU A 215 -17.49 75.43 -26.96
N CYS A 216 -18.67 76.05 -26.88
CA CYS A 216 -18.87 77.45 -27.28
C CYS A 216 -18.09 78.43 -26.39
N GLU A 217 -17.94 78.15 -25.09
CA GLU A 217 -17.08 78.93 -24.18
C GLU A 217 -15.59 78.73 -24.49
N LEU A 218 -15.17 77.51 -24.83
CA LEU A 218 -13.81 77.24 -25.30
C LEU A 218 -13.50 77.99 -26.59
N GLU A 219 -14.41 77.96 -27.57
CA GLU A 219 -14.28 78.69 -28.83
C GLU A 219 -14.08 80.19 -28.59
N LYS A 220 -14.87 80.78 -27.69
CA LYS A 220 -14.74 82.19 -27.29
C LYS A 220 -13.44 82.49 -26.56
N SER A 221 -12.89 81.53 -25.81
CA SER A 221 -11.63 81.67 -25.06
C SER A 221 -10.38 81.61 -25.94
N VAL A 222 -10.46 80.95 -27.10
CA VAL A 222 -9.36 80.88 -28.07
C VAL A 222 -9.31 82.20 -28.84
N GLN A 223 -8.62 83.19 -28.29
CA GLN A 223 -8.32 84.43 -29.02
C GLN A 223 -7.46 84.15 -30.26
N HIS A 224 -7.64 84.94 -31.32
CA HIS A 224 -7.03 84.88 -32.67
C HIS A 224 -5.49 84.81 -32.79
N TYR A 225 -4.74 84.57 -31.70
CA TYR A 225 -3.29 84.33 -31.73
C TYR A 225 -2.89 83.01 -32.40
N THR A 226 -3.81 82.09 -32.63
CA THR A 226 -3.57 80.81 -33.32
C THR A 226 -3.45 80.94 -34.84
N SER A 227 -3.94 82.04 -35.44
CA SER A 227 -3.87 82.24 -36.90
C SER A 227 -2.54 82.80 -37.40
N GLN A 228 -1.61 83.18 -36.52
CA GLN A 228 -0.27 83.61 -36.90
C GLN A 228 0.80 82.80 -36.16
N ILE A 229 1.26 81.73 -36.81
CA ILE A 229 2.43 80.96 -36.37
C ILE A 229 3.66 81.88 -36.42
N LYS A 230 4.08 82.40 -35.27
CA LYS A 230 5.39 83.04 -35.14
C LYS A 230 6.46 81.94 -35.11
N ILE A 231 7.09 81.68 -36.25
CA ILE A 231 8.27 80.79 -36.33
C ILE A 231 9.43 81.50 -35.63
N ASN A 232 9.65 81.18 -34.35
CA ASN A 232 10.84 81.62 -33.63
C ASN A 232 12.03 80.78 -34.09
N VAL A 233 12.78 81.27 -35.07
CA VAL A 233 14.07 80.66 -35.45
C VAL A 233 15.03 80.77 -34.26
N PRO A 234 15.68 79.67 -33.83
CA PRO A 234 16.59 79.70 -32.69
C PRO A 234 17.75 80.66 -32.95
N LYS A 235 17.97 81.60 -32.03
CA LYS A 235 19.13 82.50 -32.08
C LYS A 235 20.41 81.66 -32.00
N PRO A 236 21.38 81.82 -32.93
CA PRO A 236 22.64 81.10 -32.88
C PRO A 236 23.40 81.48 -31.60
N LYS A 237 23.99 80.48 -30.94
CA LYS A 237 24.78 80.65 -29.71
C LYS A 237 25.94 81.63 -29.99
N SER A 238 26.02 82.69 -29.17
CA SER A 238 27.07 83.71 -29.21
C SER A 238 28.45 83.07 -29.13
N GLY A 239 29.32 83.36 -30.11
CA GLY A 239 30.70 82.87 -30.15
C GLY A 239 31.26 82.67 -31.55
N TYR A 240 30.42 82.61 -32.58
CA TYR A 240 30.86 82.56 -33.97
C TYR A 240 30.58 83.90 -34.64
N ILE A 241 31.63 84.59 -35.11
CA ILE A 241 31.53 85.70 -36.07
C ILE A 241 30.50 85.28 -37.13
N ARG A 242 29.46 86.11 -37.35
CA ARG A 242 28.39 85.83 -38.34
C ARG A 242 29.04 85.32 -39.63
N LYS A 243 28.44 84.32 -40.27
CA LYS A 243 28.95 83.75 -41.54
C LYS A 243 29.30 84.85 -42.56
N SER A 244 28.52 85.95 -42.57
CA SER A 244 28.80 87.16 -43.34
C SER A 244 30.13 87.83 -42.99
N GLY A 245 30.47 88.00 -41.70
CA GLY A 245 31.73 88.60 -41.27
C GLY A 245 32.96 87.71 -41.54
N ARG A 246 32.81 86.38 -41.52
CA ARG A 246 33.87 85.46 -41.98
C ARG A 246 34.08 85.55 -43.49
N LEU A 247 32.98 85.61 -44.24
CA LEU A 247 33.04 85.80 -45.69
C LEU A 247 33.67 87.15 -46.04
N GLU A 248 33.33 88.23 -45.32
CA GLU A 248 33.94 89.56 -45.51
C GLU A 248 35.43 89.56 -45.16
N ALA A 249 35.86 88.91 -44.08
CA ALA A 249 37.28 88.78 -43.75
C ALA A 249 38.05 87.96 -44.81
N VAL A 250 37.46 86.89 -45.32
CA VAL A 250 38.04 86.09 -46.41
C VAL A 250 38.07 86.88 -47.71
N LEU A 251 37.03 87.62 -48.04
CA LEU A 251 36.99 88.50 -49.22
C LEU A 251 38.03 89.61 -49.10
N ALA A 252 38.25 90.18 -47.92
CA ALA A 252 39.30 91.17 -47.67
C ALA A 252 40.72 90.56 -47.85
N GLN A 253 40.95 89.35 -47.33
CA GLN A 253 42.22 88.63 -47.53
C GLN A 253 42.44 88.25 -49.00
N VAL A 254 41.40 87.79 -49.69
CA VAL A 254 41.46 87.47 -51.14
C VAL A 254 41.70 88.75 -51.95
N HIS A 255 41.07 89.86 -51.58
CA HIS A 255 41.28 91.15 -52.23
C HIS A 255 42.73 91.65 -52.05
N GLN A 256 43.29 91.55 -50.84
CA GLN A 256 44.70 91.86 -50.57
C GLN A 256 45.64 90.92 -51.35
N ALA A 257 45.37 89.61 -51.37
CA ALA A 257 46.17 88.65 -52.13
C ALA A 257 46.11 88.89 -53.65
N LEU A 258 44.98 89.36 -54.18
CA LEU A 258 44.84 89.76 -55.58
C LEU A 258 45.59 91.05 -55.87
N LEU A 259 45.58 92.03 -54.97
CA LEU A 259 46.39 93.25 -55.10
C LEU A 259 47.90 92.94 -55.08
N GLU A 260 48.34 92.06 -54.17
CA GLU A 260 49.73 91.60 -54.12
C GLU A 260 50.13 90.79 -55.36
N LYS A 261 49.23 89.97 -55.91
CA LYS A 261 49.46 89.24 -57.17
C LYS A 261 49.45 90.15 -58.40
N LYS A 262 48.70 91.25 -58.36
CA LYS A 262 48.68 92.26 -59.44
C LYS A 262 49.97 93.11 -59.43
N ASN A 263 50.59 93.29 -58.26
CA ASN A 263 51.79 94.11 -58.08
C ASN A 263 53.11 93.30 -58.10
N LYS A 264 53.07 91.96 -58.14
CA LYS A 264 54.27 91.10 -58.25
C LYS A 264 54.51 90.67 -59.70
N ALA A 265 55.54 91.23 -60.32
CA ALA A 265 56.14 90.70 -61.55
C ALA A 265 56.77 89.32 -61.27
N LYS A 266 56.70 88.42 -62.27
CA LYS A 266 57.10 87.01 -62.18
C LYS A 266 58.61 86.85 -61.88
N GLU A 267 58.96 86.04 -60.89
CA GLU A 267 60.32 85.52 -60.68
C GLU A 267 60.36 83.97 -60.55
N PRO A 268 61.45 83.32 -60.96
CA PRO A 268 61.53 81.87 -61.24
C PRO A 268 61.84 80.98 -60.02
N LYS A 269 61.45 79.69 -60.11
CA LYS A 269 61.58 78.63 -59.09
C LYS A 269 63.01 78.05 -58.98
N LYS A 270 63.42 77.62 -57.76
CA LYS A 270 64.60 76.77 -57.48
C LYS A 270 64.26 75.57 -56.55
N PRO A 271 65.05 74.45 -56.58
CA PRO A 271 64.65 73.06 -56.23
C PRO A 271 65.05 72.57 -54.80
N PRO A 272 64.62 71.36 -54.35
CA PRO A 272 64.69 70.91 -52.94
C PRO A 272 66.00 70.19 -52.52
N SER A 273 66.29 70.14 -51.21
CA SER A 273 67.56 69.69 -50.61
C SER A 273 67.41 68.62 -49.50
N VAL A 274 68.03 67.45 -49.73
CA VAL A 274 68.89 66.62 -48.85
C VAL A 274 68.30 65.68 -47.75
N CYS A 275 68.84 64.46 -47.73
CA CYS A 275 68.60 63.28 -46.86
C CYS A 275 69.30 63.35 -45.48
N GLU A 276 68.69 62.71 -44.45
CA GLU A 276 69.24 62.54 -43.09
C GLU A 276 70.03 61.22 -42.91
N LYS A 277 71.06 61.25 -42.07
CA LYS A 277 71.99 60.14 -41.74
C LYS A 277 71.54 59.39 -40.48
N VAL A 278 71.65 58.05 -40.48
CA VAL A 278 71.36 57.16 -39.32
C VAL A 278 72.66 56.76 -38.61
N GLU A 279 72.72 56.84 -37.28
CA GLU A 279 73.87 56.45 -36.44
C GLU A 279 73.79 54.98 -35.96
N SER A 280 74.95 54.33 -35.77
CA SER A 280 75.12 52.92 -35.36
C SER A 280 75.23 52.71 -33.83
N PRO A 281 74.80 51.56 -33.25
CA PRO A 281 74.72 51.36 -31.80
C PRO A 281 76.04 50.97 -31.11
N VAL A 282 76.11 51.28 -29.80
CA VAL A 282 77.27 51.18 -28.86
C VAL A 282 77.64 49.71 -28.50
N PRO A 283 78.93 49.36 -28.31
CA PRO A 283 79.37 48.01 -27.94
C PRO A 283 79.11 47.64 -26.46
N LYS A 284 78.82 46.34 -26.23
CA LYS A 284 78.53 45.74 -24.91
C LYS A 284 79.81 45.45 -24.11
N PRO A 285 79.75 45.43 -22.75
CA PRO A 285 80.90 45.12 -21.91
C PRO A 285 81.34 43.64 -21.98
N PRO A 286 82.62 43.35 -21.71
CA PRO A 286 83.20 41.99 -21.77
C PRO A 286 82.62 41.09 -20.67
N THR A 287 82.27 39.86 -21.06
CA THR A 287 81.61 38.87 -20.19
C THR A 287 82.62 38.17 -19.27
N LEU A 288 82.23 37.96 -18.00
CA LEU A 288 82.91 37.11 -17.03
C LEU A 288 83.11 35.70 -17.60
N ILE A 289 84.36 35.24 -17.63
CA ILE A 289 84.72 33.87 -17.99
C ILE A 289 84.47 32.99 -16.75
N LEU A 290 83.43 32.16 -16.80
CA LEU A 290 83.21 31.08 -15.82
C LEU A 290 84.11 29.90 -16.17
N GLU A 291 84.66 29.24 -15.14
CA GLU A 291 85.44 28.01 -15.28
C GLU A 291 84.65 26.96 -16.06
N LYS A 292 85.27 26.38 -17.09
CA LYS A 292 84.66 25.32 -17.90
C LYS A 292 84.60 24.04 -17.06
N PRO A 293 83.40 23.46 -16.84
CA PRO A 293 83.30 22.17 -16.16
C PRO A 293 83.96 21.06 -16.99
N SER A 294 84.32 19.96 -16.33
CA SER A 294 84.93 18.79 -16.98
C SER A 294 84.02 18.19 -18.06
N VAL A 295 84.58 17.64 -19.14
CA VAL A 295 83.85 17.07 -20.30
C VAL A 295 82.74 16.09 -19.88
N GLU A 296 82.96 15.28 -18.83
CA GLU A 296 81.96 14.33 -18.33
C GLU A 296 80.72 15.01 -17.72
N GLN A 297 80.90 16.16 -17.05
CA GLN A 297 79.78 16.96 -16.52
C GLN A 297 79.02 17.65 -17.64
N GLU A 298 79.72 18.09 -18.70
CA GLU A 298 79.07 18.65 -19.88
C GLU A 298 78.20 17.62 -20.60
N GLU A 299 78.66 16.36 -20.70
CA GLU A 299 77.86 15.27 -21.29
C GLU A 299 76.61 14.94 -20.45
N ILE A 300 76.74 14.92 -19.12
CA ILE A 300 75.60 14.72 -18.21
C ILE A 300 74.63 15.90 -18.32
N ASP A 301 75.13 17.13 -18.33
CA ASP A 301 74.30 18.33 -18.47
C ASP A 301 73.59 18.36 -19.82
N LEU A 302 74.27 17.97 -20.91
CA LEU A 302 73.67 17.84 -22.24
C LEU A 302 72.58 16.75 -22.28
N ALA A 303 72.81 15.60 -21.65
CA ALA A 303 71.81 14.53 -21.53
C ALA A 303 70.59 15.00 -20.71
N VAL A 304 70.82 15.70 -19.59
CA VAL A 304 69.75 16.28 -18.76
C VAL A 304 68.98 17.35 -19.53
N ILE A 305 69.65 18.23 -20.27
CA ILE A 305 69.02 19.24 -21.12
C ILE A 305 68.17 18.58 -22.22
N CYS A 306 68.65 17.50 -22.83
CA CYS A 306 67.89 16.73 -23.82
C CYS A 306 66.63 16.11 -23.20
N LEU A 307 66.73 15.49 -22.01
CA LEU A 307 65.58 14.97 -21.28
C LEU A 307 64.59 16.07 -20.91
N GLN A 308 65.07 17.23 -20.43
CA GLN A 308 64.23 18.39 -20.14
C GLN A 308 63.51 18.91 -21.39
N LYS A 309 64.18 18.96 -22.55
CA LYS A 309 63.56 19.35 -23.83
C LYS A 309 62.47 18.37 -24.26
N LEU A 310 62.70 17.06 -24.12
CA LEU A 310 61.70 16.04 -24.44
C LEU A 310 60.49 16.11 -23.52
N LEU A 311 60.69 16.25 -22.20
CA LEU A 311 59.60 16.38 -21.24
C LEU A 311 58.80 17.66 -21.46
N ARG A 312 59.46 18.80 -21.73
CA ARG A 312 58.78 20.05 -22.10
C ARG A 312 58.00 19.91 -23.40
N GLY A 313 58.58 19.29 -24.43
CA GLY A 313 57.90 19.04 -25.70
C GLY A 313 56.67 18.14 -25.54
N ARG A 314 56.77 17.07 -24.74
CA ARG A 314 55.65 16.16 -24.47
C ARG A 314 54.55 16.82 -23.63
N ALA A 315 54.92 17.60 -22.63
CA ALA A 315 53.97 18.39 -21.86
C ALA A 315 53.20 19.39 -22.75
N LEU A 316 53.90 20.07 -23.66
CA LEU A 316 53.29 21.01 -24.59
C LEU A 316 52.36 20.30 -25.59
N GLN A 317 52.75 19.13 -26.09
CA GLN A 317 51.88 18.27 -26.92
C GLN A 317 50.62 17.84 -26.17
N ASN A 318 50.73 17.37 -24.93
CA ASN A 318 49.57 16.98 -24.12
C ASN A 318 48.65 18.17 -23.85
N MET A 319 49.20 19.34 -23.51
CA MET A 319 48.42 20.57 -23.36
C MET A 319 47.70 20.96 -24.66
N THR A 320 48.34 20.80 -25.81
CA THR A 320 47.69 21.05 -27.11
C THR A 320 46.62 20.02 -27.43
N PHE A 321 46.80 18.75 -27.07
CA PHE A 321 45.81 17.69 -27.30
C PHE A 321 44.57 17.89 -26.43
N GLU A 322 44.75 18.16 -25.13
CA GLU A 322 43.66 18.54 -24.25
C GLU A 322 42.96 19.82 -24.71
N GLY A 323 43.74 20.81 -25.18
CA GLY A 323 43.22 22.06 -25.72
C GLY A 323 42.36 21.84 -26.97
N LYS A 324 42.75 20.88 -27.83
CA LYS A 324 41.98 20.43 -28.99
C LYS A 324 40.71 19.72 -28.54
N GLU A 325 40.78 18.77 -27.60
CA GLU A 325 39.63 18.04 -27.07
C GLU A 325 38.57 18.97 -26.48
N LYS A 326 39.00 19.90 -25.61
CA LYS A 326 38.12 20.90 -24.99
C LYS A 326 37.44 21.83 -26.01
N ARG A 327 37.98 21.93 -27.22
CA ARG A 327 37.46 22.78 -28.31
C ARG A 327 36.95 21.96 -29.50
N LEU A 328 36.77 20.64 -29.35
CA LEU A 328 36.31 19.78 -30.45
C LEU A 328 34.95 20.22 -30.96
N ASP A 329 34.01 20.52 -30.07
CA ASP A 329 32.68 20.98 -30.44
C ASP A 329 32.73 22.29 -31.23
N LEU A 330 33.52 23.27 -30.78
CA LEU A 330 33.74 24.52 -31.51
C LEU A 330 34.45 24.31 -32.85
N ILE A 331 35.41 23.38 -32.93
CA ILE A 331 36.07 23.03 -34.19
C ILE A 331 35.07 22.36 -35.15
N GLN A 332 34.17 21.51 -34.63
CA GLN A 332 33.10 20.91 -35.42
C GLN A 332 32.11 21.98 -35.88
N GLU A 333 31.73 22.94 -35.03
CA GLU A 333 30.90 24.10 -35.39
C GLU A 333 31.57 25.01 -36.44
N LEU A 334 32.87 25.25 -36.33
CA LEU A 334 33.63 26.03 -37.31
C LEU A 334 33.84 25.26 -38.64
N ARG A 335 33.91 23.93 -38.59
CA ARG A 335 33.94 23.08 -39.78
C ARG A 335 32.57 22.95 -40.44
N THR A 336 31.48 22.94 -39.68
CA THR A 336 30.12 22.93 -40.22
C THR A 336 29.74 24.29 -40.82
N THR A 337 30.27 25.40 -40.29
CA THR A 337 30.16 26.72 -40.96
C THR A 337 30.99 26.81 -42.25
N HIS A 338 32.08 26.03 -42.36
CA HIS A 338 32.80 25.82 -43.63
C HIS A 338 32.09 24.81 -44.57
N ALA A 339 31.05 24.11 -44.10
CA ALA A 339 30.21 23.19 -44.86
C ALA A 339 28.92 23.88 -45.37
N LEU A 340 29.07 25.07 -45.97
CA LEU A 340 28.05 25.68 -46.84
C LEU A 340 28.03 25.06 -48.25
N GLN A 341 28.40 23.77 -48.35
CA GLN A 341 28.29 22.97 -49.56
C GLN A 341 27.07 22.06 -49.40
N GLU A 342 26.19 22.03 -50.39
CA GLU A 342 24.86 21.41 -50.33
C GLU A 342 24.90 19.94 -49.87
N ASP A 343 25.96 19.20 -50.22
CA ASP A 343 26.19 17.80 -49.84
C ASP A 343 26.34 17.60 -48.33
N GLY A 344 26.98 18.54 -47.62
CA GLY A 344 27.15 18.47 -46.17
C GLY A 344 25.82 18.65 -45.43
N GLN A 345 24.93 19.50 -45.97
CA GLN A 345 23.59 19.69 -45.40
C GLN A 345 22.70 18.47 -45.64
N LEU A 346 22.83 17.80 -46.78
CA LEU A 346 22.08 16.57 -47.07
C LEU A 346 22.51 15.42 -46.15
N LEU A 347 23.81 15.26 -45.90
CA LEU A 347 24.32 14.26 -44.96
C LEU A 347 23.85 14.51 -43.52
N LEU A 348 23.87 15.77 -43.06
CA LEU A 348 23.35 16.12 -41.73
C LEU A 348 21.84 15.91 -41.62
N LYS A 349 21.07 16.19 -42.68
CA LYS A 349 19.63 15.89 -42.73
C LYS A 349 19.37 14.38 -42.69
N ALA A 350 20.15 13.59 -43.42
CA ALA A 350 20.04 12.13 -43.42
C ALA A 350 20.41 11.53 -42.05
N GLN A 351 21.50 12.00 -41.43
CA GLN A 351 21.86 11.60 -40.06
C GLN A 351 20.78 12.00 -39.06
N LYS A 352 20.23 13.21 -39.15
CA LYS A 352 19.12 13.66 -38.28
C LYS A 352 17.88 12.78 -38.46
N GLN A 353 17.54 12.41 -39.69
CA GLN A 353 16.42 11.49 -39.96
C GLN A 353 16.68 10.10 -39.39
N MET A 354 17.90 9.57 -39.52
CA MET A 354 18.30 8.29 -38.94
C MET A 354 18.24 8.31 -37.41
N THR A 355 18.70 9.39 -36.77
CA THR A 355 18.61 9.52 -35.30
C THR A 355 17.16 9.61 -34.84
N LEU A 356 16.31 10.30 -35.59
CA LEU A 356 14.88 10.42 -35.27
C LEU A 356 14.13 9.11 -35.49
N SER A 357 14.46 8.33 -36.53
CA SER A 357 13.85 7.01 -36.74
C SER A 357 14.27 6.04 -35.64
N LEU A 358 15.54 6.07 -35.22
CA LEU A 358 16.04 5.26 -34.12
C LEU A 358 15.38 5.61 -32.79
N GLN A 359 15.20 6.91 -32.51
CA GLN A 359 14.47 7.38 -31.32
C GLN A 359 13.02 6.90 -31.32
N ARG A 360 12.31 7.05 -32.45
CA ARG A 360 10.92 6.54 -32.57
C ARG A 360 10.83 5.04 -32.37
N GLN A 361 11.81 4.28 -32.85
CA GLN A 361 11.88 2.85 -32.64
C GLN A 361 12.08 2.52 -31.16
N GLN A 362 13.01 3.20 -30.49
CA GLN A 362 13.23 3.03 -29.04
C GLN A 362 11.98 3.39 -28.24
N ASP A 363 11.30 4.50 -28.55
CA ASP A 363 10.06 4.91 -27.89
C ASP A 363 8.96 3.86 -28.07
N SER A 364 8.83 3.26 -29.26
CA SER A 364 7.86 2.19 -29.53
C SER A 364 8.15 0.93 -28.72
N GLN A 365 9.43 0.56 -28.58
CA GLN A 365 9.85 -0.59 -27.79
C GLN A 365 9.62 -0.34 -26.31
N MET A 366 9.91 0.87 -25.83
CA MET A 366 9.64 1.26 -24.45
C MET A 366 8.14 1.24 -24.13
N GLN A 367 7.29 1.69 -25.06
CA GLN A 367 5.84 1.60 -24.90
C GLN A 367 5.36 0.15 -24.84
N GLN A 368 5.87 -0.73 -25.70
CA GLN A 368 5.57 -2.17 -25.68
C GLN A 368 6.00 -2.83 -24.36
N LEU A 369 7.22 -2.55 -23.89
CA LEU A 369 7.70 -3.05 -22.60
C LEU A 369 6.83 -2.56 -21.45
N SER A 370 6.48 -1.27 -21.43
CA SER A 370 5.59 -0.72 -20.39
C SER A 370 4.20 -1.35 -20.41
N ALA A 371 3.71 -1.79 -21.57
CA ALA A 371 2.43 -2.47 -21.69
C ALA A 371 2.51 -3.89 -21.14
N LEU A 372 3.57 -4.64 -21.50
CA LEU A 372 3.83 -5.97 -20.96
C LEU A 372 4.02 -5.94 -19.43
N GLU A 373 4.73 -4.95 -18.90
CA GLU A 373 4.90 -4.77 -17.45
C GLU A 373 3.56 -4.51 -16.75
N ARG A 374 2.68 -3.70 -17.35
CA ARG A 374 1.33 -3.46 -16.83
C ARG A 374 0.49 -4.74 -16.82
N ASP A 375 0.50 -5.51 -17.90
CA ASP A 375 -0.26 -6.76 -18.00
C ASP A 375 0.25 -7.82 -17.02
N LEU A 376 1.58 -7.95 -16.88
CA LEU A 376 2.21 -8.83 -15.89
C LEU A 376 1.81 -8.44 -14.46
N ALA A 377 1.89 -7.14 -14.12
CA ALA A 377 1.49 -6.66 -12.80
C ALA A 377 0.02 -6.97 -12.47
N VAL A 378 -0.87 -6.93 -13.47
CA VAL A 378 -2.28 -7.31 -13.29
C VAL A 378 -2.43 -8.80 -13.00
N VAL A 379 -1.73 -9.66 -13.73
CA VAL A 379 -1.77 -11.13 -13.52
C VAL A 379 -1.16 -11.50 -12.16
N GLU A 380 -0.01 -10.93 -11.83
CA GLU A 380 0.64 -11.10 -10.52
C GLU A 380 -0.28 -10.60 -9.39
N GLY A 381 -0.86 -9.41 -9.53
CA GLY A 381 -1.80 -8.87 -8.56
C GLY A 381 -3.02 -9.77 -8.35
N ARG A 382 -3.60 -10.30 -9.44
CA ARG A 382 -4.75 -11.22 -9.37
C ARG A 382 -4.40 -12.55 -8.70
N THR A 383 -3.25 -13.13 -9.02
CA THR A 383 -2.82 -14.40 -8.39
C THR A 383 -2.53 -14.22 -6.90
N LEU A 384 -1.85 -13.13 -6.51
CA LEU A 384 -1.62 -12.78 -5.11
C LEU A 384 -2.91 -12.54 -4.35
N ALA A 385 -3.86 -11.78 -4.93
CA ALA A 385 -5.16 -11.53 -4.31
C ALA A 385 -5.93 -12.84 -4.07
N ASN A 386 -6.01 -13.71 -5.09
CA ASN A 386 -6.68 -15.00 -4.96
C ASN A 386 -6.04 -15.90 -3.89
N MET A 387 -4.70 -15.94 -3.81
CA MET A 387 -4.01 -16.71 -2.78
C MET A 387 -4.26 -16.16 -1.38
N LEU A 388 -4.24 -14.84 -1.22
CA LEU A 388 -4.52 -14.20 0.07
C LEU A 388 -5.97 -14.39 0.50
N ASP A 389 -6.93 -14.28 -0.43
CA ASP A 389 -8.34 -14.55 -0.17
C ASP A 389 -8.57 -16.01 0.25
N PHE A 390 -7.89 -16.95 -0.40
CA PHE A 390 -7.94 -18.36 -0.03
C PHE A 390 -7.39 -18.58 1.38
N LEU A 391 -6.20 -18.07 1.68
CA LEU A 391 -5.58 -18.20 3.00
C LEU A 391 -6.42 -17.52 4.10
N ALA A 392 -7.05 -16.39 3.80
CA ALA A 392 -7.94 -15.71 4.74
C ALA A 392 -9.18 -16.55 5.05
N LYS A 393 -9.79 -17.17 4.02
CA LYS A 393 -10.94 -18.08 4.22
C LYS A 393 -10.56 -19.33 5.00
N GLU A 394 -9.42 -19.95 4.70
CA GLU A 394 -8.95 -21.13 5.44
C GLU A 394 -8.60 -20.79 6.89
N LEU A 395 -8.06 -19.60 7.16
CA LEU A 395 -7.82 -19.14 8.53
C LEU A 395 -9.13 -19.00 9.31
N VAL A 396 -10.14 -18.34 8.73
CA VAL A 396 -11.46 -18.20 9.36
C VAL A 396 -12.09 -19.57 9.60
N ARG A 397 -12.04 -20.45 8.59
CA ARG A 397 -12.54 -21.82 8.70
C ARG A 397 -11.86 -22.58 9.85
N LEU A 398 -10.53 -22.50 9.98
CA LEU A 398 -9.81 -23.15 11.08
C LEU A 398 -10.20 -22.60 12.46
N GLN A 399 -10.46 -21.29 12.56
CA GLN A 399 -10.96 -20.69 13.81
C GLN A 399 -12.38 -21.16 14.14
N GLU A 400 -13.24 -21.32 13.13
CA GLU A 400 -14.59 -21.87 13.31
C GLU A 400 -14.55 -23.34 13.71
N GLU A 401 -13.72 -24.16 13.06
CA GLU A 401 -13.50 -25.56 13.42
C GLU A 401 -13.03 -25.70 14.89
N GLN A 402 -12.11 -24.85 15.35
CA GLN A 402 -11.68 -24.83 16.75
C GLN A 402 -12.81 -24.45 17.72
N LYS A 403 -13.65 -23.46 17.37
CA LYS A 403 -14.81 -23.07 18.18
C LYS A 403 -15.84 -24.18 18.27
N ILE A 404 -16.15 -24.83 17.13
CA ILE A 404 -17.08 -25.95 17.08
C ILE A 404 -16.53 -27.13 17.89
N HIS A 405 -15.23 -27.40 17.80
CA HIS A 405 -14.59 -28.43 18.62
C HIS A 405 -14.71 -28.12 20.12
N ALA A 406 -14.52 -26.87 20.54
CA ALA A 406 -14.73 -26.49 21.94
C ALA A 406 -16.19 -26.67 22.39
N LEU A 407 -17.16 -26.31 21.53
CA LEU A 407 -18.59 -26.47 21.81
C LEU A 407 -18.98 -27.95 21.90
N THR A 408 -18.46 -28.81 21.02
CA THR A 408 -18.71 -30.26 21.06
C THR A 408 -18.15 -30.88 22.34
N MET A 409 -16.93 -30.51 22.76
CA MET A 409 -16.37 -30.98 24.03
C MET A 409 -17.20 -30.56 25.25
N LEU A 410 -17.76 -29.35 25.24
CA LEU A 410 -18.68 -28.89 26.29
C LEU A 410 -20.01 -29.65 26.27
N ALA A 411 -20.57 -29.89 25.08
CA ALA A 411 -21.80 -30.66 24.91
C ALA A 411 -21.62 -32.12 25.34
N GLU A 412 -20.51 -32.77 24.98
CA GLU A 412 -20.17 -34.12 25.45
C GLU A 412 -20.05 -34.19 26.97
N ARG A 413 -19.38 -33.20 27.59
CA ARG A 413 -19.29 -33.13 29.04
C ARG A 413 -20.68 -33.01 29.67
N GLN A 414 -21.55 -32.15 29.14
CA GLN A 414 -22.92 -32.01 29.64
C GLN A 414 -23.73 -33.29 29.44
N ARG A 415 -23.55 -33.97 28.32
CA ARG A 415 -24.19 -35.26 28.04
C ARG A 415 -23.75 -36.32 29.05
N ARG A 416 -22.44 -36.49 29.27
CA ARG A 416 -21.91 -37.44 30.27
C ARG A 416 -22.41 -37.13 31.68
N MET A 417 -22.51 -35.85 32.05
CA MET A 417 -23.08 -35.44 33.34
C MET A 417 -24.56 -35.85 33.45
N ARG A 418 -25.37 -35.58 32.42
CA ARG A 418 -26.78 -35.98 32.40
C ARG A 418 -26.96 -37.50 32.38
N GLU A 419 -26.17 -38.22 31.61
CA GLU A 419 -26.17 -39.69 31.59
C GLU A 419 -25.78 -40.26 32.96
N ALA A 420 -24.81 -39.66 33.66
CA ALA A 420 -24.44 -40.05 35.02
C ALA A 420 -25.59 -39.78 36.02
N GLU A 421 -26.22 -38.60 35.96
CA GLU A 421 -27.38 -38.25 36.79
C GLU A 421 -28.58 -39.17 36.52
N GLU A 422 -28.90 -39.44 35.25
CA GLU A 422 -29.95 -40.36 34.86
C GLU A 422 -29.62 -41.79 35.26
N SER A 423 -28.38 -42.24 35.09
CA SER A 423 -27.98 -43.60 35.50
C SER A 423 -28.10 -43.77 37.02
N GLY A 424 -27.75 -42.76 37.82
CA GLY A 424 -27.99 -42.76 39.26
C GLY A 424 -29.48 -42.79 39.61
N ARG A 425 -30.34 -42.05 38.87
CA ARG A 425 -31.79 -42.13 39.05
C ARG A 425 -32.36 -43.49 38.67
N ARG A 426 -31.91 -44.08 37.55
CA ARG A 426 -32.31 -45.42 37.10
C ARG A 426 -31.93 -46.49 38.10
N GLN A 427 -30.72 -46.43 38.66
CA GLN A 427 -30.30 -47.34 39.73
C GLN A 427 -31.20 -47.24 40.95
N LEU A 428 -31.54 -46.02 41.39
CA LEU A 428 -32.47 -45.82 42.52
C LEU A 428 -33.89 -46.31 42.20
N GLU A 429 -34.38 -46.10 40.99
CA GLU A 429 -35.69 -46.59 40.55
C GLU A 429 -35.70 -48.12 40.39
N GLU A 430 -34.63 -48.73 39.87
CA GLU A 430 -34.47 -50.17 39.76
C GLU A 430 -34.40 -50.82 41.15
N SER A 431 -33.60 -50.27 42.09
CA SER A 431 -33.61 -50.73 43.49
C SER A 431 -35.01 -50.66 44.10
N ARG A 432 -35.74 -49.55 43.87
CA ARG A 432 -37.12 -49.41 44.34
C ARG A 432 -38.07 -50.41 43.69
N ARG A 433 -37.94 -50.66 42.39
CA ARG A 433 -38.74 -51.67 41.69
C ARG A 433 -38.41 -53.07 42.18
N GLU A 434 -37.15 -53.40 42.45
CA GLU A 434 -36.76 -54.68 43.03
C GLU A 434 -37.35 -54.86 44.44
N GLU A 435 -37.33 -53.80 45.26
CA GLU A 435 -38.00 -53.77 46.56
C GLU A 435 -39.51 -53.95 46.42
N GLU A 436 -40.17 -53.21 45.53
CA GLU A 436 -41.60 -53.31 45.24
C GLU A 436 -41.99 -54.67 44.65
N ASP A 437 -41.18 -55.25 43.75
CA ASP A 437 -41.37 -56.58 43.17
C ASP A 437 -41.12 -57.70 44.18
N ALA A 438 -40.21 -57.49 45.13
CA ALA A 438 -40.01 -58.40 46.26
C ALA A 438 -41.19 -58.33 47.23
N LEU A 439 -41.69 -57.13 47.54
CA LEU A 439 -42.91 -56.92 48.32
C LEU A 439 -44.14 -57.50 47.61
N PHE A 440 -44.23 -57.34 46.29
CA PHE A 440 -45.31 -57.90 45.47
C PHE A 440 -45.22 -59.44 45.40
N ARG A 441 -44.02 -60.00 45.21
CA ARG A 441 -43.79 -61.45 45.33
C ARG A 441 -44.15 -61.94 46.72
N GLN A 442 -43.75 -61.24 47.77
CA GLN A 442 -44.09 -61.59 49.15
C GLN A 442 -45.59 -61.44 49.43
N ALA A 443 -46.30 -60.49 48.84
CA ALA A 443 -47.76 -60.39 48.93
C ALA A 443 -48.49 -61.47 48.09
N ARG A 444 -47.84 -61.96 47.03
CA ARG A 444 -48.35 -63.05 46.18
C ARG A 444 -48.09 -64.44 46.78
N GLU A 445 -46.97 -64.59 47.49
CA GLU A 445 -46.41 -65.89 47.91
C GLU A 445 -46.43 -66.06 49.45
N GLY A 446 -46.43 -64.95 50.20
CA GLY A 446 -46.62 -64.88 51.64
C GLY A 446 -48.08 -64.61 52.02
N ASP A 447 -48.62 -65.54 52.82
CA ASP A 447 -49.83 -65.40 53.66
C ASP A 447 -51.22 -65.48 53.01
N CYS A 448 -51.63 -66.70 52.62
CA CYS A 448 -52.92 -67.29 53.05
C CYS A 448 -52.92 -68.80 52.72
N TRP A 449 -52.07 -69.60 53.38
CA TRP A 449 -52.21 -71.07 53.31
C TRP A 449 -53.37 -71.61 54.17
N ASP A 450 -53.98 -70.75 55.02
CA ASP A 450 -55.16 -71.08 55.85
C ASP A 450 -56.51 -70.61 55.27
N CYS A 451 -56.53 -70.07 54.05
CA CYS A 451 -57.73 -69.46 53.45
C CYS A 451 -58.12 -70.09 52.11
N ARG A 452 -57.91 -71.40 51.92
CA ARG A 452 -58.21 -72.07 50.64
C ARG A 452 -59.70 -72.38 50.43
N HIS A 453 -60.63 -71.51 50.86
CA HIS A 453 -62.05 -71.78 50.62
C HIS A 453 -62.96 -70.59 50.31
N SER A 454 -62.45 -69.37 50.18
CA SER A 454 -63.24 -68.25 49.66
C SER A 454 -62.32 -67.17 49.10
N LEU A 455 -62.68 -66.63 47.95
CA LEU A 455 -62.01 -65.57 47.16
C LEU A 455 -60.81 -66.01 46.30
N GLY A 456 -61.09 -66.22 45.02
CA GLY A 456 -60.09 -66.19 43.94
C GLY A 456 -59.81 -64.76 43.46
N ASP A 457 -59.61 -63.81 44.38
CA ASP A 457 -59.80 -62.38 44.06
C ASP A 457 -58.52 -61.62 43.72
N ALA A 458 -57.33 -62.19 43.87
CA ALA A 458 -56.08 -61.48 43.56
C ALA A 458 -55.79 -61.35 42.05
N SER A 459 -56.26 -62.29 41.21
CA SER A 459 -56.14 -62.17 39.75
C SER A 459 -57.23 -61.27 39.16
N LEU A 460 -58.43 -61.29 39.73
CA LEU A 460 -59.56 -60.47 39.28
C LEU A 460 -59.33 -58.97 39.48
N THR A 461 -58.60 -58.55 40.53
CA THR A 461 -58.32 -57.10 40.74
C THR A 461 -57.33 -56.52 39.73
N ILE A 462 -56.41 -57.35 39.24
CA ILE A 462 -55.45 -56.95 38.21
C ILE A 462 -56.16 -56.92 36.85
N ASP A 463 -56.98 -57.93 36.56
CA ASP A 463 -57.75 -58.00 35.33
C ASP A 463 -58.76 -56.84 35.23
N THR A 464 -59.46 -56.46 36.32
CA THR A 464 -60.35 -55.30 36.32
C THR A 464 -59.61 -53.96 36.18
N TYR A 465 -58.42 -53.82 36.79
CA TYR A 465 -57.61 -52.61 36.63
C TYR A 465 -57.07 -52.46 35.20
N LEU A 466 -56.66 -53.57 34.58
CA LEU A 466 -56.24 -53.59 33.18
C LEU A 466 -57.43 -53.31 32.24
N GLU A 467 -58.60 -53.86 32.52
CA GLU A 467 -59.84 -53.52 31.81
C GLU A 467 -60.16 -52.03 31.90
N ASP A 468 -60.07 -51.41 33.09
CA ASP A 468 -60.29 -49.96 33.27
C ASP A 468 -59.28 -49.10 32.50
N ILE A 469 -58.00 -49.50 32.45
CA ILE A 469 -56.99 -48.79 31.65
C ILE A 469 -57.30 -48.92 30.16
N ILE A 470 -57.68 -50.12 29.70
CA ILE A 470 -58.03 -50.36 28.31
C ILE A 470 -59.27 -49.54 27.93
N LEU A 471 -60.31 -49.57 28.76
CA LEU A 471 -61.54 -48.78 28.55
C LEU A 471 -61.25 -47.28 28.53
N SER A 472 -60.49 -46.76 29.48
CA SER A 472 -60.15 -45.32 29.50
C SER A 472 -59.27 -44.89 28.33
N SER A 473 -58.36 -45.75 27.87
CA SER A 473 -57.56 -45.48 26.65
C SER A 473 -58.43 -45.53 25.39
N MET A 474 -59.35 -46.49 25.31
CA MET A 474 -60.31 -46.63 24.23
C MET A 474 -61.24 -45.42 24.18
N GLU A 475 -61.77 -44.96 25.31
CA GLU A 475 -62.59 -43.75 25.42
C GLU A 475 -61.83 -42.51 24.95
N ARG A 476 -60.58 -42.32 25.38
CA ARG A 476 -59.75 -41.17 24.93
C ARG A 476 -59.51 -41.19 23.43
N THR A 477 -59.16 -42.34 22.86
CA THR A 477 -58.95 -42.45 21.41
C THR A 477 -60.24 -42.26 20.62
N ALA A 478 -61.37 -42.75 21.14
CA ALA A 478 -62.69 -42.52 20.55
C ALA A 478 -63.09 -41.04 20.63
N GLU A 479 -62.83 -40.35 21.73
CA GLU A 479 -63.06 -38.90 21.86
C GLU A 479 -62.18 -38.09 20.91
N GLU A 480 -60.90 -38.44 20.75
CA GLU A 480 -60.00 -37.79 19.81
C GLU A 480 -60.47 -37.97 18.36
N GLN A 481 -60.80 -39.21 17.97
CA GLN A 481 -61.36 -39.49 16.64
C GLN A 481 -62.68 -38.76 16.41
N ALA A 482 -63.57 -38.73 17.41
CA ALA A 482 -64.84 -38.00 17.31
C ALA A 482 -64.60 -36.49 17.15
N ARG A 483 -63.64 -35.90 17.88
CA ARG A 483 -63.29 -34.48 17.71
C ARG A 483 -62.73 -34.18 16.33
N GLU A 484 -61.87 -35.03 15.79
CA GLU A 484 -61.36 -34.87 14.43
C GLU A 484 -62.46 -34.96 13.37
N GLU A 485 -63.39 -35.92 13.51
CA GLU A 485 -64.54 -36.02 12.61
C GLU A 485 -65.47 -34.81 12.71
N ILE A 486 -65.74 -34.32 13.93
CA ILE A 486 -66.54 -33.11 14.14
C ILE A 486 -65.85 -31.91 13.50
N GLN A 487 -64.53 -31.76 13.65
CA GLN A 487 -63.78 -30.67 13.02
C GLN A 487 -63.83 -30.76 11.49
N LYS A 488 -63.62 -31.94 10.91
CA LYS A 488 -63.74 -32.15 9.46
C LYS A 488 -65.13 -31.79 8.95
N ARG A 489 -66.20 -32.28 9.61
CA ARG A 489 -67.58 -31.93 9.27
C ARG A 489 -67.87 -30.44 9.46
N ALA A 490 -67.31 -29.79 10.49
CA ALA A 490 -67.48 -28.36 10.70
C ALA A 490 -66.83 -27.55 9.57
N VAL A 491 -65.64 -27.95 9.10
CA VAL A 491 -64.98 -27.33 7.93
C VAL A 491 -65.83 -27.54 6.67
N GLU A 492 -66.30 -28.77 6.40
CA GLU A 492 -67.18 -29.06 5.26
C GLU A 492 -68.46 -28.23 5.28
N ILE A 493 -69.12 -28.10 6.44
CA ILE A 493 -70.31 -27.26 6.61
C ILE A 493 -69.97 -25.79 6.37
N ASN A 494 -68.83 -25.31 6.86
CA ASN A 494 -68.41 -23.93 6.67
C ASN A 494 -68.09 -23.62 5.21
N ASP A 495 -67.45 -24.56 4.50
CA ASP A 495 -67.18 -24.45 3.07
C ASP A 495 -68.48 -24.43 2.27
N ILE A 496 -69.45 -25.30 2.62
CA ILE A 496 -70.80 -25.25 2.03
C ILE A 496 -71.47 -23.90 2.33
N ALA A 497 -71.33 -23.36 3.55
CA ALA A 497 -71.89 -22.07 3.92
C ALA A 497 -71.25 -20.93 3.12
N TYR A 498 -69.93 -20.91 2.93
CA TYR A 498 -69.22 -19.93 2.11
C TYR A 498 -69.56 -20.08 0.62
N GLU A 499 -69.69 -21.30 0.11
CA GLU A 499 -70.16 -21.53 -1.26
C GLU A 499 -71.58 -21.01 -1.44
N MET A 500 -72.49 -21.29 -0.49
CA MET A 500 -73.83 -20.73 -0.51
C MET A 500 -73.80 -19.21 -0.47
N GLU A 501 -72.96 -18.59 0.38
CA GLU A 501 -72.79 -17.13 0.48
C GLU A 501 -72.28 -16.49 -0.81
N SER A 502 -71.25 -17.09 -1.42
CA SER A 502 -70.64 -16.59 -2.65
C SER A 502 -71.60 -16.64 -3.86
N ARG A 503 -72.56 -17.58 -3.86
CA ARG A 503 -73.59 -17.71 -4.91
C ARG A 503 -74.85 -16.88 -4.65
N ARG A 504 -74.94 -16.13 -3.53
CA ARG A 504 -76.19 -15.40 -3.17
C ARG A 504 -76.44 -14.22 -4.11
N THR A 505 -77.69 -14.11 -4.52
CA THR A 505 -78.25 -12.88 -5.12
C THR A 505 -78.93 -12.03 -4.04
N ARG A 506 -79.05 -10.71 -4.27
CA ARG A 506 -79.63 -9.75 -3.30
C ARG A 506 -81.04 -10.12 -2.82
N LEU A 507 -81.84 -10.75 -3.69
CA LEU A 507 -83.18 -11.23 -3.34
C LEU A 507 -83.16 -12.36 -2.31
N GLN A 508 -82.22 -13.31 -2.44
CA GLN A 508 -82.06 -14.42 -1.49
C GLN A 508 -81.57 -13.95 -0.12
N SER A 509 -80.73 -12.90 -0.06
CA SER A 509 -80.34 -12.30 1.22
C SER A 509 -81.50 -11.60 1.91
N GLU A 510 -82.42 -10.98 1.18
CA GLU A 510 -83.60 -10.33 1.76
C GLU A 510 -84.61 -11.36 2.29
N GLU A 511 -84.75 -12.51 1.61
CA GLU A 511 -85.59 -13.64 2.05
C GLU A 511 -85.05 -14.29 3.34
N ILE A 512 -83.74 -14.54 3.42
CA ILE A 512 -83.10 -15.07 4.65
C ILE A 512 -83.23 -14.09 5.82
N VAL A 513 -83.10 -12.78 5.58
CA VAL A 513 -83.32 -11.76 6.61
C VAL A 513 -84.79 -11.75 7.07
N ALA A 514 -85.75 -11.91 6.15
CA ALA A 514 -87.16 -12.04 6.52
C ALA A 514 -87.42 -13.31 7.36
N GLU A 515 -86.83 -14.45 7.01
CA GLU A 515 -86.93 -15.69 7.80
C GLU A 515 -86.25 -15.56 9.17
N LEU A 516 -85.08 -14.92 9.26
CA LEU A 516 -84.40 -14.66 10.53
C LEU A 516 -85.22 -13.71 11.42
N VAL A 517 -85.85 -12.69 10.83
CA VAL A 517 -86.75 -11.79 11.56
C VAL A 517 -87.96 -12.57 12.07
N TYR A 518 -88.59 -13.39 11.22
CA TYR A 518 -89.79 -14.14 11.56
C TYR A 518 -89.53 -15.26 12.59
N ASN A 519 -88.44 -16.01 12.45
CA ASN A 519 -88.15 -17.18 13.28
C ASN A 519 -87.36 -16.86 14.56
N PHE A 520 -86.51 -15.83 14.56
CA PHE A 520 -85.67 -15.51 15.73
C PHE A 520 -86.09 -14.21 16.43
N LEU A 521 -86.22 -13.10 15.70
CA LEU A 521 -86.46 -11.79 16.34
C LEU A 521 -87.88 -11.64 16.88
N ILE A 522 -88.92 -12.07 16.14
CA ILE A 522 -90.30 -11.97 16.61
C ILE A 522 -90.54 -12.85 17.86
N PRO A 523 -90.13 -14.13 17.89
CA PRO A 523 -90.32 -14.97 19.09
C PRO A 523 -89.46 -14.54 20.29
N GLU A 524 -88.24 -14.02 20.09
CA GLU A 524 -87.46 -13.44 21.21
C GLU A 524 -88.08 -12.14 21.72
N ALA A 525 -88.63 -11.30 20.85
CA ALA A 525 -89.39 -10.12 21.27
C ALA A 525 -90.66 -10.51 22.05
N GLU A 526 -91.36 -11.56 21.65
CA GLU A 526 -92.50 -12.09 22.42
C GLU A 526 -92.04 -12.68 23.77
N LYS A 527 -90.94 -13.44 23.81
CA LYS A 527 -90.35 -13.95 25.06
C LYS A 527 -89.83 -12.84 25.96
N SER A 528 -89.26 -11.78 25.42
CA SER A 528 -88.80 -10.62 26.20
C SER A 528 -90.00 -9.83 26.74
N PHE A 529 -91.05 -9.64 25.93
CA PHE A 529 -92.30 -9.02 26.37
C PHE A 529 -93.01 -9.85 27.45
N MET A 530 -93.01 -11.19 27.33
CA MET A 530 -93.49 -12.10 28.37
C MET A 530 -92.63 -12.06 29.64
N ARG A 531 -91.30 -11.96 29.50
CA ARG A 531 -90.37 -11.77 30.64
C ARG A 531 -90.55 -10.41 31.33
N GLU A 532 -90.89 -9.35 30.60
CA GLU A 532 -91.15 -8.01 31.17
C GLU A 532 -92.52 -7.94 31.86
N ARG A 533 -93.58 -8.54 31.30
CA ARG A 533 -94.87 -8.67 32.01
C ARG A 533 -94.76 -9.49 33.30
N GLY A 534 -93.90 -10.51 33.32
CA GLY A 534 -93.59 -11.29 34.52
C GLY A 534 -92.72 -10.59 35.57
N LYS A 535 -92.18 -9.38 35.29
CA LYS A 535 -91.39 -8.57 36.23
C LYS A 535 -92.14 -7.36 36.80
N VAL A 536 -93.36 -7.07 36.31
CA VAL A 536 -94.25 -6.00 36.80
C VAL A 536 -95.47 -6.59 37.54
N SER A 537 -95.38 -7.86 37.95
CA SER A 537 -96.34 -8.52 38.86
C SER A 537 -95.65 -8.88 40.17
#